data_AF-A0AAU5P7A4-F1
#
_entry.id   AF-A0AAU5P7A4-F1
#
_cell.length_a   1.000
_cell.length_b   1.000
_cell.length_c   1.000
_cell.angle_alpha   90.00
_cell.angle_beta   90.00
_cell.angle_gamma   90.00
#
_symmetry.space_group_name_H-M   'P 1'
#
loop_
_entity.id
_entity.type
_entity.pdbx_description
1 polymer ?
#
loop_
_entity_poly.entity_id
_entity_poly.type
_entity_poly.pdbx_seq_one_letter_code
_entity_poly.pdbx_strand_id
1 'polypeptide(L)'
;MSPLSSTATAARTHEGTLPDLIASLHASLQGAPDLAGCQNSTFISPAFADGSLVRPLTAPDGVWAVLREAADGSRQVLCLHNPSADSVSVDIDVLLPESVGRQLHFVRGSMSTTQEADGLYAHLDAFGHVWIALDL
;
A
#
# COMPACT_ATOMS: atom_id res chain seq x y z
N MET A 1 -46.92 -19.85 -11.12
CA MET A 1 -47.21 -18.41 -11.04
C MET A 1 -47.58 -18.05 -9.61
N SER A 2 -46.70 -17.34 -8.90
CA SER A 2 -46.92 -16.38 -7.81
C SER A 2 -45.56 -15.95 -7.23
N PRO A 3 -45.45 -14.76 -6.60
CA PRO A 3 -44.38 -13.77 -6.86
C PRO A 3 -43.49 -13.46 -5.63
N LEU A 4 -42.50 -12.55 -5.78
CA LEU A 4 -41.87 -11.65 -4.77
C LEU A 4 -40.82 -10.78 -5.52
N SER A 5 -41.07 -9.50 -5.84
CA SER A 5 -41.02 -8.25 -5.04
C SER A 5 -39.67 -7.85 -4.42
N SER A 6 -39.31 -6.58 -4.70
CA SER A 6 -38.40 -5.68 -3.96
C SER A 6 -36.89 -5.96 -4.06
N THR A 7 -35.98 -4.99 -4.20
CA THR A 7 -36.05 -3.53 -4.02
C THR A 7 -34.80 -2.93 -4.66
N ALA A 8 -34.93 -1.75 -5.27
CA ALA A 8 -33.78 -0.89 -5.54
C ALA A 8 -33.04 -0.58 -4.23
N THR A 9 -31.71 -0.75 -4.21
CA THR A 9 -30.87 -0.18 -3.16
C THR A 9 -29.87 0.76 -3.82
N ALA A 10 -29.96 2.01 -3.37
CA ALA A 10 -29.28 3.18 -3.87
C ALA A 10 -27.76 3.00 -3.94
N ALA A 11 -27.18 3.44 -5.06
CA ALA A 11 -25.77 3.80 -5.13
C ALA A 11 -25.54 4.94 -4.13
N ARG A 12 -24.90 4.63 -2.99
CA ARG A 12 -24.34 5.63 -2.10
C ARG A 12 -23.13 6.23 -2.78
N THR A 13 -23.29 7.40 -3.38
CA THR A 13 -22.19 8.31 -3.67
C THR A 13 -21.67 8.81 -2.32
N HIS A 14 -20.54 8.25 -1.86
CA HIS A 14 -19.88 8.70 -0.65
C HIS A 14 -18.79 9.71 -1.05
N GLU A 15 -19.14 10.99 -1.08
CA GLU A 15 -18.14 12.07 -1.05
C GLU A 15 -17.46 12.04 0.33
N GLY A 16 -16.40 11.26 0.45
CA GLY A 16 -15.53 11.30 1.63
C GLY A 16 -14.79 12.63 1.65
N THR A 17 -14.98 13.41 2.71
CA THR A 17 -14.23 14.66 2.86
C THR A 17 -12.76 14.36 3.13
N LEU A 18 -11.85 15.25 2.72
CA LEU A 18 -10.40 15.10 2.91
C LEU A 18 -9.97 14.68 4.35
N PRO A 19 -10.65 15.14 5.43
CA PRO A 19 -10.40 14.67 6.79
C PRO A 19 -10.75 13.19 7.01
N ASP A 20 -11.80 12.67 6.37
CA ASP A 20 -12.20 11.26 6.46
C ASP A 20 -11.18 10.36 5.78
N LEU A 21 -10.60 10.81 4.65
CA LEU A 21 -9.52 10.09 3.97
C LEU A 21 -8.27 10.02 4.85
N ILE A 22 -7.90 11.14 5.50
CA ILE A 22 -6.77 11.17 6.43
C ILE A 22 -7.04 10.27 7.65
N ALA A 23 -8.27 10.30 8.20
CA ALA A 23 -8.66 9.44 9.32
C ALA A 23 -8.65 7.96 8.95
N SER A 24 -9.13 7.62 7.75
CA SER A 24 -9.13 6.24 7.24
C SER A 24 -7.71 5.76 6.92
N LEU A 25 -6.84 6.64 6.43
CA LEU A 25 -5.42 6.37 6.26
C LEU A 25 -4.74 6.12 7.60
N HIS A 26 -4.94 6.99 8.59
CA HIS A 26 -4.42 6.81 9.94
C HIS A 26 -4.91 5.50 10.56
N ALA A 27 -6.20 5.19 10.45
CA ALA A 27 -6.74 3.93 10.96
C ALA A 27 -6.15 2.69 10.26
N SER A 28 -5.90 2.76 8.95
CA SER A 28 -5.30 1.66 8.18
C SER A 28 -3.80 1.47 8.50
N LEU A 29 -3.07 2.57 8.67
CA LEU A 29 -1.66 2.59 9.06
C LEU A 29 -1.44 2.21 10.52
N GLN A 30 -2.39 2.52 11.42
CA GLN A 30 -2.31 2.24 12.87
C GLN A 30 -3.02 0.95 13.30
N GLY A 31 -3.71 0.26 12.39
CA GLY A 31 -4.36 -1.01 12.70
C GLY A 31 -3.34 -2.03 13.23
N ALA A 32 -3.59 -2.55 14.44
CA ALA A 32 -2.72 -3.54 15.07
C ALA A 32 -2.55 -4.75 14.13
N PRO A 33 -1.32 -5.25 13.94
CA PRO A 33 -1.10 -6.42 13.10
C PRO A 33 -1.87 -7.61 13.67
N ASP A 34 -2.57 -8.35 12.81
CA ASP A 34 -3.20 -9.61 13.18
C ASP A 34 -2.11 -10.65 13.50
N LEU A 35 -1.85 -10.82 14.80
CA LEU A 35 -0.77 -11.64 15.34
C LEU A 35 -0.93 -13.14 15.06
N ALA A 36 -2.08 -13.60 14.58
CA ALA A 36 -2.32 -15.02 14.30
C ALA A 36 -1.68 -15.51 12.97
N GLY A 37 -1.26 -14.61 12.08
CA GLY A 37 -0.55 -14.92 10.82
C GLY A 37 0.87 -14.33 10.73
N CYS A 38 1.42 -13.83 11.84
CA CYS A 38 2.59 -12.97 11.88
C CYS A 38 3.94 -13.70 11.79
N GLN A 39 4.35 -14.10 10.59
CA GLN A 39 5.79 -14.23 10.31
C GLN A 39 6.39 -12.90 9.83
N ASN A 40 5.59 -12.03 9.21
CA ASN A 40 6.08 -10.79 8.62
C ASN A 40 6.06 -9.56 9.55
N SER A 41 5.29 -9.54 10.65
CA SER A 41 5.18 -8.33 11.50
C SER A 41 6.43 -8.07 12.32
N THR A 42 7.07 -9.11 12.88
CA THR A 42 8.36 -9.00 13.57
C THR A 42 9.42 -8.45 12.61
N PHE A 43 9.35 -8.87 11.34
CA PHE A 43 10.33 -8.50 10.33
C PHE A 43 10.24 -7.03 9.93
N ILE A 44 9.04 -6.44 9.88
CA ILE A 44 8.88 -5.02 9.50
C ILE A 44 8.82 -4.05 10.69
N SER A 45 8.63 -4.54 11.91
CA SER A 45 8.47 -3.73 13.13
C SER A 45 9.50 -2.58 13.28
N PRO A 46 10.81 -2.77 13.00
CA PRO A 46 11.79 -1.69 13.11
C PRO A 46 11.50 -0.47 12.23
N ALA A 47 10.90 -0.66 11.05
CA ALA A 47 10.54 0.43 10.13
C ALA A 47 9.30 1.23 10.60
N PHE A 48 8.62 0.79 11.67
CA PHE A 48 7.46 1.45 12.25
C PHE A 48 7.68 1.89 13.71
N ALA A 49 8.87 1.71 14.27
CA ALA A 49 9.21 2.21 15.60
C ALA A 49 9.22 3.75 15.63
N ASP A 50 9.09 4.35 16.82
CA ASP A 50 9.01 5.81 17.01
C ASP A 50 10.24 6.59 16.49
N GLY A 51 11.38 5.91 16.27
CA GLY A 51 12.59 6.48 15.67
C GLY A 51 12.72 6.25 14.16
N SER A 52 11.74 5.60 13.52
CA SER A 52 11.75 5.31 12.09
C SER A 52 11.70 6.60 11.26
N LEU A 53 12.41 6.58 10.14
CA LEU A 53 12.36 7.65 9.15
C LEU A 53 11.23 7.37 8.17
N VAL A 54 10.52 8.43 7.78
CA VAL A 54 9.49 8.38 6.73
C VAL A 54 9.92 9.30 5.61
N ARG A 55 10.23 8.71 4.46
CA ARG A 55 10.65 9.44 3.26
C ARG A 55 9.53 9.40 2.22
N PRO A 56 8.88 10.54 1.94
CA PRO A 56 7.95 10.62 0.81
C PRO A 56 8.68 10.38 -0.51
N LEU A 57 8.07 9.61 -1.39
CA LEU A 57 8.56 9.37 -2.75
C LEU A 57 7.62 10.03 -3.76
N THR A 58 8.19 10.50 -4.87
CA THR A 58 7.39 11.06 -5.96
C THR A 58 6.97 9.93 -6.88
N ALA A 59 5.73 9.45 -6.72
CA ALA A 59 5.15 8.46 -7.61
C ALA A 59 4.31 9.12 -8.71
N PRO A 60 4.21 8.49 -9.90
CA PRO A 60 3.36 8.96 -10.98
C PRO A 60 1.88 8.79 -10.64
N ASP A 61 1.02 9.40 -11.46
CA ASP A 61 -0.43 9.15 -11.51
C ASP A 61 -1.19 9.36 -10.19
N GLY A 62 -0.68 10.26 -9.34
CA GLY A 62 -1.34 10.62 -8.08
C GLY A 62 -1.25 9.55 -7.00
N VAL A 63 -0.44 8.51 -7.20
CA VAL A 63 -0.15 7.51 -6.18
C VAL A 63 0.59 8.15 -5.01
N TRP A 64 0.20 7.79 -3.80
CA TRP A 64 0.92 8.17 -2.60
C TRP A 64 1.95 7.09 -2.29
N ALA A 65 3.21 7.49 -2.23
CA ALA A 65 4.31 6.60 -1.95
C ALA A 65 5.16 7.14 -0.79
N VAL A 66 5.44 6.28 0.18
CA VAL A 66 6.38 6.57 1.27
C VAL A 66 7.28 5.36 1.50
N LEU A 67 8.56 5.61 1.72
CA LEU A 67 9.47 4.61 2.26
C LEU A 67 9.58 4.82 3.77
N ARG A 68 9.32 3.76 4.52
CA ARG A 68 9.59 3.70 5.96
C ARG A 68 10.90 2.97 6.19
N GLU A 69 11.78 3.58 6.97
CA GLU A 69 13.13 3.07 7.21
C GLU A 69 13.39 3.00 8.71
N ALA A 70 13.94 1.88 9.18
CA ALA A 70 14.46 1.81 10.54
C ALA A 70 15.58 2.84 10.73
N ALA A 71 15.74 3.35 11.96
CA ALA A 71 16.74 4.38 12.26
C ALA A 71 18.18 3.95 11.95
N ASP A 72 18.46 2.65 12.05
CA ASP A 72 19.74 2.03 11.73
C ASP A 72 19.86 1.59 10.26
N GLY A 73 18.83 1.86 9.46
CA GLY A 73 18.73 1.46 8.07
C GLY A 73 18.54 -0.04 7.85
N SER A 74 18.43 -0.86 8.91
CA SER A 74 18.34 -2.34 8.85
C SER A 74 17.04 -2.87 8.26
N ARG A 75 16.04 -1.99 8.08
CA ARG A 75 14.77 -2.38 7.51
C ARG A 75 14.13 -1.25 6.73
N GLN A 76 13.59 -1.60 5.56
CA GLN A 76 12.87 -0.67 4.71
C GLN A 76 11.55 -1.29 4.27
N VAL A 77 10.49 -0.49 4.27
CA VAL A 77 9.14 -0.87 3.82
C VAL A 77 8.59 0.23 2.92
N LEU A 78 8.37 -0.11 1.65
CA LEU A 78 7.68 0.74 0.69
C LEU A 78 6.18 0.61 0.90
N CYS A 79 5.52 1.74 1.16
CA CYS A 79 4.07 1.81 1.28
C CYS A 79 3.51 2.62 0.10
N LEU A 80 2.67 1.97 -0.70
CA LEU A 80 1.96 2.59 -1.82
C LEU A 80 0.47 2.64 -1.52
N HIS A 81 -0.18 3.72 -1.92
CA HIS A 81 -1.63 3.86 -1.90
C HIS A 81 -2.10 4.57 -3.16
N ASN A 82 -3.03 3.94 -3.86
CA ASN A 82 -3.77 4.55 -4.96
C ASN A 82 -5.03 5.21 -4.39
N PRO A 83 -5.14 6.55 -4.37
CA PRO A 83 -6.34 7.21 -3.87
C PRO A 83 -7.43 7.35 -4.94
N SER A 84 -7.21 6.88 -6.17
CA SER A 84 -8.12 7.06 -7.30
C SER A 84 -9.11 5.89 -7.47
N ALA A 85 -10.17 6.13 -8.24
CA ALA A 85 -11.16 5.12 -8.59
C ALA A 85 -10.74 4.21 -9.76
N ASP A 86 -9.59 4.48 -10.37
CA ASP A 86 -9.02 3.71 -11.47
C ASP A 86 -7.85 2.88 -10.96
N SER A 87 -7.57 1.74 -11.59
CA SER A 87 -6.35 0.98 -11.29
C SER A 87 -5.11 1.71 -11.84
N VAL A 88 -3.98 1.58 -11.13
CA VAL A 88 -2.73 2.26 -11.46
C VAL A 88 -1.54 1.30 -11.40
N SER A 89 -0.56 1.53 -12.26
CA SER A 89 0.69 0.77 -12.31
C SER A 89 1.84 1.67 -11.88
N VAL A 90 2.71 1.18 -11.00
CA VAL A 90 3.87 1.90 -10.49
C VAL A 90 5.11 1.07 -10.79
N ASP A 91 6.04 1.65 -11.54
CA ASP A 91 7.39 1.09 -11.70
C ASP A 91 8.16 1.26 -10.38
N ILE A 92 8.44 0.14 -9.71
CA ILE A 92 9.15 0.12 -8.42
C ILE A 92 10.62 0.51 -8.62
N ASP A 93 11.23 0.09 -9.73
CA ASP A 93 12.65 0.32 -10.01
C ASP A 93 12.91 1.81 -10.29
N VAL A 94 11.97 2.49 -10.95
CA VAL A 94 12.02 3.96 -11.12
C VAL A 94 11.70 4.69 -9.82
N LEU A 95 10.71 4.22 -9.06
CA LEU A 95 10.30 4.87 -7.82
C LEU A 95 11.36 4.77 -6.73
N LEU A 96 12.09 3.65 -6.70
CA LEU A 96 13.09 3.33 -5.69
C LEU A 96 14.31 2.64 -6.33
N PRO A 97 15.17 3.39 -7.04
CA PRO A 97 16.30 2.82 -7.79
C PRO A 97 17.31 2.06 -6.93
N GLU A 98 17.44 2.43 -5.65
CA GLU A 98 18.27 1.71 -4.68
C GLU A 98 17.76 0.30 -4.35
N SER A 99 16.54 -0.04 -4.76
CA SER A 99 15.93 -1.36 -4.57
C SER A 99 16.11 -2.31 -5.74
N VAL A 100 16.66 -1.84 -6.86
CA VAL A 100 16.85 -2.65 -8.07
C VAL A 100 17.69 -3.88 -7.75
N GLY A 101 17.15 -5.06 -8.05
CA GLY A 101 17.79 -6.36 -7.80
C GLY A 101 17.70 -6.85 -6.35
N ARG A 102 17.04 -6.12 -5.45
CA ARG A 102 16.75 -6.60 -4.09
C ARG A 102 15.54 -7.51 -4.09
N GLN A 103 15.50 -8.42 -3.10
CA GLN A 103 14.32 -9.24 -2.90
C GLN A 103 13.21 -8.39 -2.25
N LEU A 104 12.05 -8.40 -2.89
CA LEU A 104 10.85 -7.74 -2.41
C LEU A 104 9.91 -8.77 -1.77
N HIS A 105 9.40 -8.43 -0.58
CA HIS A 105 8.48 -9.29 0.16
C HIS A 105 7.16 -8.58 0.34
N PHE A 106 6.09 -9.18 -0.18
CA PHE A 106 4.75 -8.69 0.06
C PHE A 106 4.39 -8.82 1.55
N VAL A 107 3.88 -7.72 2.13
CA VAL A 107 3.48 -7.67 3.54
C VAL A 107 1.97 -7.69 3.67
N ARG A 108 1.28 -6.70 3.06
CA ARG A 108 -0.18 -6.59 3.05
C ARG A 108 -0.66 -5.75 1.88
N GLY A 109 -1.95 -5.87 1.56
CA GLY A 109 -2.63 -4.98 0.62
C GLY A 109 -3.30 -5.71 -0.54
N SER A 110 -3.66 -4.96 -1.56
CA SER A 110 -4.21 -5.45 -2.83
C SER A 110 -3.27 -5.03 -3.95
N MET A 111 -2.52 -5.99 -4.48
CA MET A 111 -1.54 -5.75 -5.55
C MET A 111 -1.37 -7.02 -6.41
N SER A 112 -1.06 -6.82 -7.69
CA SER A 112 -0.32 -7.79 -8.50
C SER A 112 0.99 -7.17 -9.01
N THR A 113 1.97 -8.01 -9.33
CA THR A 113 3.26 -7.55 -9.88
C THR A 113 3.51 -8.15 -11.24
N THR A 114 4.02 -7.34 -12.16
CA THR A 114 4.49 -7.80 -13.47
C THR A 114 5.95 -7.42 -13.63
N GLN A 115 6.78 -8.41 -13.97
CA GLN A 115 8.16 -8.16 -14.38
C GLN A 115 8.16 -7.91 -15.89
N GLU A 116 8.55 -6.70 -16.29
CA GLU A 116 8.76 -6.33 -17.68
C GLU A 116 10.25 -6.17 -17.98
N ALA A 117 10.59 -5.88 -19.24
CA ALA A 117 11.99 -5.77 -19.67
C ALA A 117 12.67 -4.50 -19.13
N ASP A 118 11.88 -3.49 -18.79
CA ASP A 118 12.29 -2.17 -18.32
C ASP A 118 12.19 -1.99 -16.80
N GLY A 119 11.40 -2.82 -16.10
CA GLY A 119 11.33 -2.77 -14.64
C GLY A 119 10.31 -3.73 -14.02
N LEU A 120 10.26 -3.71 -12.69
CA LEU A 120 9.23 -4.38 -11.89
C LEU A 120 8.06 -3.43 -11.60
N TYR A 121 6.87 -3.78 -12.08
CA TYR A 121 5.66 -2.99 -11.90
C TYR A 121 4.77 -3.55 -10.79
N ALA A 122 4.31 -2.69 -9.89
CA ALA A 122 3.22 -2.94 -8.96
C ALA A 122 1.91 -2.37 -9.52
N HIS A 123 0.89 -3.22 -9.67
CA HIS A 123 -0.45 -2.81 -10.06
C HIS A 123 -1.34 -2.73 -8.82
N LEU A 124 -1.84 -1.53 -8.54
CA LEU A 124 -2.79 -1.28 -7.46
C LEU A 124 -4.19 -1.12 -8.04
N ASP A 125 -5.15 -1.81 -7.45
CA ASP A 125 -6.57 -1.60 -7.74
C ASP A 125 -7.01 -0.18 -7.35
N ALA A 126 -8.19 0.21 -7.81
CA ALA A 126 -8.90 1.40 -7.34
C ALA A 126 -8.96 1.43 -5.80
N PHE A 127 -8.55 2.56 -5.21
CA PHE A 127 -8.44 2.76 -3.76
C PHE A 127 -7.50 1.75 -3.03
N GLY A 128 -6.69 1.02 -3.80
CA GLY A 128 -5.80 -0.02 -3.31
C GLY A 128 -4.63 0.52 -2.50
N HIS A 129 -4.03 -0.34 -1.69
CA HIS A 129 -2.76 -0.05 -1.03
C HIS A 129 -1.92 -1.31 -0.98
N VAL A 130 -0.60 -1.16 -0.88
CA VAL A 130 0.32 -2.28 -0.68
C VAL A 130 1.52 -1.86 0.13
N TRP A 131 1.96 -2.76 1.01
CA TRP A 131 3.23 -2.63 1.74
C TRP A 131 4.18 -3.72 1.25
N ILE A 132 5.38 -3.31 0.87
CA ILE A 132 6.43 -4.17 0.34
C ILE A 132 7.67 -3.98 1.21
N ALA A 133 8.12 -5.06 1.81
CA ALA A 133 9.36 -5.11 2.55
C ALA A 133 10.55 -5.29 1.59
N LEU A 134 11.62 -4.56 1.84
CA LEU A 134 12.87 -4.70 1.11
C LEU A 134 13.89 -5.42 1.98
N ASP A 135 14.49 -6.46 1.43
CA ASP A 135 15.66 -7.09 2.03
C ASP A 135 16.92 -6.32 1.64
N LEU A 136 17.78 -6.07 2.63
CA LEU A 136 19.04 -5.34 2.48
C LEU A 136 20.19 -6.26 2.11
#